data_AF-A0AAV2F7L6-F1
#
_entry.id   AF-A0AAV2F7L6-F1
#
_cell.length_a   1.000
_cell.length_b   1.000
_cell.length_c   1.000
_cell.angle_alpha   90.00
_cell.angle_beta   90.00
_cell.angle_gamma   90.00
#
_symmetry.space_group_name_H-M   'P 1'
#
loop_
_entity.id
_entity.type
_entity.pdbx_description
1 polymer ?
#
loop_
_entity_poly.entity_id
_entity_poly.type
_entity_poly.pdbx_seq_one_letter_code
_entity_poly.pdbx_strand_id
1 'polypeptide(L)'
;MSPAAFEKHSGRETARKWKNNVWVIVNGEKVPLSKTVLLKYYNQSSNGSHRSQNGRVFHRDEFLRCSKCNKERRFRLRTKEECRVHHDYVANVSWKCADLPFDKYAFSPC
;
A
#
# COMPACT_ATOMS: atom_id res chain seq x y z
N MET A 1 -3.04 13.08 -9.19
CA MET A 1 -3.54 12.39 -10.40
C MET A 1 -2.48 11.41 -10.88
N SER A 2 -2.76 10.11 -11.00
CA SER A 2 -1.78 9.11 -11.47
C SER A 2 -1.83 8.95 -13.01
N PRO A 3 -0.79 8.43 -13.68
CA PRO A 3 -0.83 8.19 -15.13
C PRO A 3 -2.00 7.30 -15.58
N ALA A 4 -2.40 6.33 -14.74
CA ALA A 4 -3.59 5.50 -14.99
C ALA A 4 -4.91 6.29 -14.85
N ALA A 5 -4.98 7.24 -13.91
CA ALA A 5 -6.14 8.13 -13.77
C ALA A 5 -6.27 9.10 -14.97
N PHE A 6 -5.14 9.56 -15.52
CA PHE A 6 -5.10 10.38 -16.73
C PHE A 6 -5.62 9.62 -17.96
N GLU A 7 -5.19 8.36 -18.16
CA GLU A 7 -5.70 7.54 -19.28
C GLU A 7 -7.21 7.26 -19.15
N LYS A 8 -7.73 7.01 -17.94
CA LYS A 8 -9.17 6.81 -17.70
C LYS A 8 -10.00 8.06 -18.08
N HIS A 9 -9.43 9.26 -17.91
CA HIS A 9 -10.07 10.50 -18.31
C HIS A 9 -10.07 10.72 -19.85
N SER A 10 -9.16 10.08 -20.58
CA SER A 10 -9.02 10.22 -22.04
C SER A 10 -10.03 9.41 -22.88
N GLY A 11 -10.96 8.67 -22.25
CA GLY A 11 -11.98 7.88 -22.95
C GLY A 11 -11.47 6.66 -23.71
N ARG A 12 -10.18 6.29 -23.57
CA ARG A 12 -9.58 5.13 -24.22
C ARG A 12 -9.59 3.91 -23.30
N GLU A 13 -10.26 2.84 -23.73
CA GLU A 13 -10.52 1.61 -22.95
C GLU A 13 -9.30 0.67 -22.81
N THR A 14 -8.13 1.04 -23.34
CA THR A 14 -6.91 0.20 -23.28
C THR A 14 -6.05 0.52 -22.06
N ALA A 15 -6.62 0.38 -20.86
CA ALA A 15 -6.01 0.71 -19.56
C ALA A 15 -4.63 0.07 -19.26
N ARG A 16 -4.18 -0.88 -20.09
CA ARG A 16 -2.86 -1.55 -19.99
C ARG A 16 -1.78 -0.92 -20.88
N LYS A 17 -2.10 0.06 -21.73
CA LYS A 17 -1.18 0.63 -22.73
C LYS A 17 -0.86 2.11 -22.53
N TRP A 18 -1.26 2.78 -21.43
CA TRP A 18 -0.92 4.21 -21.21
C TRP A 18 0.55 4.54 -21.44
N LYS A 19 1.47 3.62 -21.11
CA LYS A 19 2.91 3.79 -21.32
C LYS A 19 3.29 4.06 -22.78
N ASN A 20 2.46 3.62 -23.74
CA ASN A 20 2.62 3.85 -25.17
C ASN A 20 1.87 5.09 -25.66
N ASN A 21 0.91 5.59 -24.87
CA ASN A 21 0.04 6.71 -25.22
C ASN A 21 0.52 8.05 -24.62
N VAL A 22 1.47 8.01 -23.68
CA VAL A 22 2.06 9.21 -23.04
C VAL A 22 3.31 9.65 -23.77
N TRP A 23 3.44 10.97 -23.94
CA TRP A 23 4.54 11.65 -24.62
C TRP A 23 5.08 12.74 -23.72
N VAL A 24 6.36 13.07 -23.88
CA VAL A 24 7.02 14.20 -23.24
C VAL A 24 7.58 15.13 -24.31
N ILE A 25 7.69 16.41 -24.00
CA ILE A 25 8.31 17.39 -24.89
C ILE A 25 9.77 17.54 -24.46
N VAL A 26 10.71 17.20 -25.33
CA VAL A 26 12.15 17.38 -25.13
C VAL A 26 12.64 18.28 -26.25
N ASN A 27 13.19 19.46 -25.89
CA ASN A 27 13.69 20.44 -26.87
C ASN A 27 12.68 20.83 -27.96
N GLY A 28 11.40 20.92 -27.60
CA GLY A 28 10.31 21.25 -28.54
C GLY A 28 9.78 20.06 -29.35
N GLU A 29 10.39 18.88 -29.26
CA GLU A 29 9.94 17.68 -29.95
C GLU A 29 9.10 16.77 -29.06
N LYS A 30 8.05 16.19 -29.63
CA LYS A 30 7.17 15.24 -28.95
C LYS A 30 7.76 13.83 -29.03
N VAL A 31 8.27 13.34 -27.90
CA VAL A 31 8.92 12.02 -27.80
C VAL A 31 8.05 11.07 -26.96
N PRO A 32 7.79 9.83 -27.41
CA PRO A 32 7.04 8.87 -26.60
C PRO A 32 7.78 8.55 -25.30
N LEU A 33 7.06 8.54 -24.17
CA LEU A 33 7.65 8.31 -22.85
C LEU A 33 8.40 6.97 -22.78
N SER A 34 7.91 5.94 -23.49
CA SER A 34 8.55 4.63 -23.61
C SER A 34 9.95 4.65 -24.23
N LYS A 35 10.26 5.67 -25.03
CA LYS A 35 11.60 5.86 -25.63
C LYS A 35 12.53 6.71 -24.74
N THR A 36 12.07 7.13 -23.57
CA THR A 36 12.85 7.96 -22.64
C THR A 36 13.30 7.15 -21.41
N VAL A 37 14.38 7.59 -20.77
CA VAL A 37 14.87 7.01 -19.51
C VAL A 37 13.92 7.24 -18.33
N LEU A 38 12.98 8.18 -18.43
CA LEU A 38 12.04 8.55 -17.36
C LEU A 38 11.12 7.38 -16.97
N LEU A 39 10.77 6.51 -17.93
CA LEU A 39 9.94 5.34 -17.65
C LEU A 39 10.63 4.35 -16.69
N LYS A 40 11.97 4.33 -16.66
CA LYS A 40 12.76 3.50 -15.74
C LYS A 40 12.48 3.89 -14.28
N TYR A 41 12.46 5.18 -13.97
CA TYR A 41 12.21 5.68 -12.62
C TYR A 41 10.79 5.38 -12.14
N TYR A 42 9.79 5.53 -13.01
CA TYR A 42 8.41 5.13 -12.70
C TYR A 42 8.30 3.63 -12.39
N ASN A 43 8.95 2.78 -13.18
CA ASN A 43 8.92 1.34 -12.95
C ASN A 43 9.61 0.97 -11.63
N GLN A 44 10.73 1.62 -11.29
CA GLN A 44 11.44 1.40 -10.04
C GLN A 44 10.59 1.81 -8.82
N SER A 45 9.97 2.99 -8.85
CA SER A 45 9.07 3.42 -7.77
C SER A 45 7.83 2.53 -7.65
N SER A 46 7.32 1.99 -8.77
CA SER A 46 6.17 1.06 -8.76
C SER A 46 6.50 -0.36 -8.32
N ASN A 47 7.77 -0.79 -8.48
CA ASN A 47 8.22 -2.13 -8.10
C ASN A 47 8.74 -2.18 -6.66
N GLY A 48 8.92 -1.04 -6.01
CA GLY A 48 9.48 -0.92 -4.67
C GLY A 48 8.52 -1.23 -3.52
N SER A 49 7.20 -1.32 -3.74
CA SER A 49 6.26 -1.44 -2.61
C SER A 49 5.65 -2.82 -2.38
N HIS A 50 5.26 -3.63 -3.36
CA HIS A 50 4.65 -4.94 -3.04
C HIS A 50 4.62 -5.92 -4.22
N ARG A 51 5.60 -6.80 -4.33
CA ARG A 51 5.49 -8.00 -5.18
C ARG A 51 5.69 -9.26 -4.36
N SER A 52 4.68 -9.62 -3.55
CA SER A 52 4.39 -11.04 -3.37
C SER A 52 3.82 -11.53 -4.71
N GLN A 53 4.31 -12.67 -5.21
CA GLN A 53 4.04 -13.20 -6.55
C GLN A 53 2.56 -13.55 -6.84
N ASN A 54 1.60 -13.18 -5.99
CA ASN A 54 0.19 -13.56 -6.12
C ASN A 54 -0.82 -12.40 -5.91
N GLY A 55 -0.43 -11.16 -6.21
CA GLY A 55 -1.38 -10.04 -6.38
C GLY A 55 -2.19 -9.61 -5.15
N ARG A 56 -1.96 -10.24 -3.99
CA ARG A 56 -2.49 -9.80 -2.70
C ARG A 56 -1.31 -9.31 -1.88
N VAL A 57 -1.32 -8.01 -1.60
CA VAL A 57 -0.56 -7.41 -0.50
C VAL A 57 -1.09 -8.06 0.77
N PHE A 58 -0.49 -9.19 1.13
CA PHE A 58 -0.83 -9.90 2.33
C PHE A 58 0.21 -9.52 3.37
N HIS A 59 -0.22 -8.72 4.33
CA HIS A 59 0.58 -8.48 5.52
C HIS A 59 0.66 -9.81 6.30
N ARG A 60 1.85 -10.14 6.80
CA ARG A 60 1.99 -11.28 7.72
C ARG A 60 1.35 -10.92 9.06
N ASP A 61 1.23 -11.92 9.93
CA ASP A 61 0.83 -11.65 11.30
C ASP A 61 1.91 -10.77 11.96
N GLU A 62 1.50 -9.62 12.52
CA GLU A 62 2.35 -8.68 13.25
C GLU A 62 2.02 -8.71 14.74
N PHE A 63 2.92 -8.22 15.58
CA PHE A 63 2.73 -8.21 17.03
C PHE A 63 2.91 -6.80 17.60
N LEU A 64 2.03 -6.42 18.53
CA LEU A 64 2.17 -5.18 19.31
C LEU A 64 2.22 -5.48 20.80
N ARG A 65 3.10 -4.78 21.50
CA ARG A 65 3.24 -4.87 22.95
C ARG A 65 2.28 -3.92 23.63
N CYS A 66 1.49 -4.43 24.55
CA CYS A 66 0.63 -3.62 25.40
C CYS A 66 1.47 -2.78 26.37
N SER A 67 1.26 -1.47 26.39
CA SER A 67 1.93 -0.55 27.33
C SER A 67 1.61 -0.83 28.80
N LYS A 68 0.46 -1.46 29.10
CA LYS A 68 -0.01 -1.72 30.48
C LYS A 68 0.45 -3.06 31.05
N CYS A 69 0.32 -4.17 30.30
CA CYS A 69 0.70 -5.51 30.79
C CYS A 69 1.95 -6.11 30.15
N ASN A 70 2.60 -5.39 29.22
CA ASN A 70 3.78 -5.84 28.48
C ASN A 70 3.62 -7.12 27.66
N LYS A 71 2.41 -7.67 27.56
CA LYS A 71 2.11 -8.84 26.71
C LYS A 71 2.07 -8.42 25.24
N GLU A 72 2.58 -9.29 24.38
CA GLU A 72 2.46 -9.14 22.93
C GLU A 72 1.10 -9.67 22.45
N ARG A 73 0.49 -8.94 21.52
CA ARG A 73 -0.80 -9.27 20.91
C ARG A 73 -0.63 -9.37 19.41
N ARG A 74 -1.13 -10.47 18.84
CA ARG A 74 -1.01 -10.80 17.43
C ARG A 74 -2.13 -10.13 16.62
N PHE A 75 -1.75 -9.52 15.51
CA PHE A 75 -2.64 -8.95 14.50
C PHE A 75 -2.48 -9.74 13.20
N ARG A 76 -3.56 -10.31 12.67
CA ARG A 76 -3.50 -11.21 11.49
C ARG A 76 -3.43 -10.50 10.14
N LEU A 77 -3.77 -9.20 10.12
CA LEU A 77 -3.66 -8.28 8.97
C LEU A 77 -4.18 -8.84 7.64
N ARG A 78 -5.33 -9.53 7.69
CA ARG A 78 -5.97 -10.22 6.55
C ARG A 78 -6.80 -9.26 5.69
N THR A 79 -7.34 -8.20 6.29
CA THR A 79 -8.14 -7.17 5.59
C THR A 79 -7.44 -5.81 5.62
N LYS A 80 -7.85 -4.91 4.72
CA LYS A 80 -7.32 -3.54 4.67
C LYS A 80 -7.68 -2.77 5.94
N GLU A 81 -8.85 -3.05 6.50
CA GLU A 81 -9.36 -2.48 7.73
C GLU A 81 -8.50 -2.92 8.93
N GLU A 82 -8.16 -4.22 9.02
CA GLU A 82 -7.24 -4.74 10.04
C GLU A 82 -5.85 -4.12 9.93
N CYS A 83 -5.33 -3.93 8.70
CA CYS A 83 -4.05 -3.26 8.46
C CYS A 83 -4.08 -1.81 8.96
N ARG A 84 -5.14 -1.05 8.64
CA ARG A 84 -5.30 0.33 9.11
C ARG A 84 -5.31 0.40 10.63
N VAL A 85 -6.12 -0.43 11.29
CA VAL A 85 -6.23 -0.47 12.75
C VAL A 85 -4.86 -0.78 13.39
N HIS A 86 -4.10 -1.71 12.82
CA HIS A 86 -2.74 -1.98 13.30
C HIS A 86 -1.83 -0.76 13.15
N HIS A 87 -1.83 -0.08 12.00
CA HIS A 87 -1.03 1.13 11.81
C HIS A 87 -1.42 2.26 12.78
N ASP A 88 -2.72 2.45 13.04
CA ASP A 88 -3.21 3.43 14.01
C ASP A 88 -2.70 3.12 15.43
N TYR A 89 -2.65 1.84 15.80
CA TYR A 89 -2.11 1.39 17.09
C TYR A 89 -0.59 1.48 17.17
N VAL A 90 0.14 1.18 16.11
CA VAL A 90 1.61 1.37 16.04
C VAL A 90 1.96 2.84 16.26
N ALA A 91 1.16 3.76 15.71
CA ALA A 91 1.35 5.20 15.91
C ALA A 91 1.01 5.66 17.34
N ASN A 92 0.22 4.88 18.09
CA ASN A 92 -0.15 5.19 19.47
C ASN A 92 0.79 4.50 20.47
N VAL A 93 1.75 5.26 21.00
CA VAL A 93 2.71 4.80 22.03
C VAL A 93 2.02 4.27 23.31
N SER A 94 0.80 4.73 23.61
CA SER A 94 0.04 4.35 24.80
C SER A 94 -0.94 3.18 24.57
N TRP A 95 -0.85 2.51 23.43
CA TRP A 95 -1.76 1.42 23.08
C TRP A 95 -1.82 0.31 24.15
N LYS A 96 -3.02 -0.15 24.47
CA LYS A 96 -3.29 -1.18 25.47
C LYS A 96 -4.25 -2.25 24.93
N CYS A 97 -4.23 -3.44 25.52
CA CYS A 97 -5.11 -4.54 25.11
C CYS A 97 -6.61 -4.19 25.13
N ALA A 98 -7.03 -3.27 26.02
CA ALA A 98 -8.42 -2.84 26.11
C ALA A 98 -8.88 -2.01 24.91
N ASP A 99 -7.95 -1.49 24.10
CA ASP A 99 -8.28 -0.72 22.89
C ASP A 99 -8.71 -1.66 21.74
N LEU A 100 -8.43 -2.97 21.81
CA LEU A 100 -8.89 -3.95 20.82
C LEU A 100 -10.41 -4.15 20.92
N PRO A 101 -11.19 -3.84 19.86
CA PRO A 101 -12.65 -3.88 19.95
C PRO A 101 -13.24 -5.31 19.99
N PHE A 102 -12.50 -6.34 19.56
CA PHE A 102 -13.12 -7.62 19.18
C PHE A 102 -12.61 -8.89 19.86
N ASP A 103 -11.75 -8.83 20.86
CA ASP A 103 -11.17 -10.07 21.38
C ASP A 103 -11.27 -10.17 22.91
N LYS A 104 -12.53 -10.22 23.36
CA LYS A 104 -12.95 -10.37 24.76
C LYS A 104 -12.85 -11.81 25.27
N TYR A 105 -12.59 -12.78 24.39
CA TYR A 105 -12.62 -14.21 24.73
C TYR A 105 -11.30 -14.96 24.51
N ALA A 106 -10.37 -14.47 23.67
CA ALA A 106 -9.10 -15.17 23.39
C ALA A 106 -7.86 -14.54 24.05
N PHE A 107 -7.95 -13.32 24.60
CA PHE A 107 -6.84 -12.71 25.32
C PHE A 107 -7.15 -12.61 26.82
N SER A 108 -6.29 -13.22 27.65
CA SER A 108 -6.33 -12.99 29.09
C SER A 108 -6.36 -11.49 29.36
N PRO A 109 -7.22 -11.01 30.29
CA PRO A 109 -7.31 -9.60 30.62
C PRO A 109 -5.94 -9.03 31.00
N CYS A 110 -5.83 -7.73 30.73
CA CYS A 110 -4.65 -6.94 31.02
C CYS A 110 -4.43 -6.78 32.52
#